data_AF-M6A744-F1
#
_entry.id   AF-M6A744-F1
#
_cell.length_a   1.000
_cell.length_b   1.000
_cell.length_c   1.000
_cell.angle_alpha   90.00
_cell.angle_beta   90.00
_cell.angle_gamma   90.00
#
_symmetry.space_group_name_H-M   'P 1'
#
loop_
_entity.id
_entity.type
_entity.pdbx_description
1 polymer ?
#
loop_
_entity_poly.entity_id
_entity_poly.type
_entity_poly.pdbx_seq_one_letter_code
_entity_poly.pdbx_strand_id
1 'polypeptide(L)' 'MPQVSLYLDQDTLKKIETAAKKEKISISQWVRIKIQSSLDKNWPEDYFNLFGSIKDKSFSEPKKLNFTTDAKREEL' A
#
# COMPACT_ATOMS: atom_id res chain seq x y z
N MET A 1 22.13 18.44 -2.14
CA MET A 1 20.89 17.74 -2.50
C MET A 1 21.24 16.62 -3.45
N PRO A 2 20.77 15.37 -3.23
CA PRO A 2 20.95 14.31 -4.22
C PRO A 2 20.17 14.67 -5.49
N GLN A 3 20.79 14.49 -6.66
CA GLN A 3 20.18 14.69 -7.97
C GLN A 3 20.00 13.32 -8.62
N VAL A 4 18.83 13.11 -9.24
CA VAL A 4 18.47 11.85 -9.92
C VAL A 4 18.16 12.17 -11.37
N SER A 5 18.79 11.44 -12.29
CA SER A 5 18.45 11.45 -13.72
C SER A 5 17.60 10.21 -14.03
N LEU A 6 16.44 10.40 -14.67
CA LEU A 6 15.47 9.35 -14.93
C LEU A 6 15.26 9.21 -16.44
N TYR A 7 15.36 7.99 -16.96
CA TYR A 7 15.03 7.69 -18.35
C TYR A 7 13.55 7.30 -18.44
N LEU A 8 12.80 8.01 -19.29
CA LEU A 8 11.36 7.84 -19.49
C LEU A 8 11.07 7.87 -20.99
N ASP A 9 10.05 7.15 -21.42
CA ASP A 9 9.52 7.29 -22.77
C ASP A 9 8.77 8.62 -22.95
N GLN A 10 8.60 9.04 -24.20
CA GLN A 10 7.98 10.32 -24.54
C GLN A 10 6.53 10.43 -24.07
N ASP A 11 5.79 9.31 -24.07
CA ASP A 11 4.38 9.31 -23.70
C ASP A 11 4.21 9.47 -22.18
N THR A 12 5.08 8.84 -21.41
CA THR A 12 5.15 9.02 -19.95
C THR A 12 5.55 10.45 -19.60
N LEU A 13 6.52 11.05 -20.29
CA LEU A 13 6.91 12.44 -20.05
C LEU A 13 5.74 13.42 -20.28
N LYS A 14 4.99 13.26 -21.39
CA LYS A 14 3.81 14.10 -21.68
C LYS A 14 2.72 14.00 -20.60
N LYS A 15 2.50 12.80 -20.06
CA LYS A 15 1.55 12.59 -18.97
C LYS A 15 1.98 13.32 -17.70
N ILE A 16 3.27 13.27 -17.38
CA ILE A 16 3.86 13.99 -16.23
C ILE A 16 3.72 15.50 -16.40
N GLU A 17 4.07 16.05 -17.56
CA GLU A 17 3.92 17.48 -17.87
C GLU A 17 2.48 17.96 -17.71
N THR A 18 1.54 17.19 -18.23
CA THR A 18 0.11 17.49 -18.13
C THR A 18 -0.36 17.49 -16.69
N ALA A 19 0.05 16.49 -15.90
CA ALA A 19 -0.31 16.38 -14.48
C ALA A 19 0.30 17.52 -13.65
N ALA A 20 1.58 17.83 -13.85
CA ALA A 20 2.27 18.93 -13.19
C ALA A 20 1.60 20.29 -13.50
N LYS A 21 1.23 20.51 -14.78
CA LYS A 21 0.50 21.72 -15.20
C LYS A 21 -0.89 21.82 -14.57
N LYS A 22 -1.63 20.71 -14.49
CA LYS A 22 -2.95 20.66 -13.84
C LYS A 22 -2.86 21.00 -12.35
N GLU A 23 -1.81 20.54 -11.69
CA GLU A 23 -1.53 20.79 -10.27
C GLU A 23 -0.79 22.12 -10.00
N LYS A 24 -0.43 22.88 -11.06
CA LYS A 24 0.32 24.14 -11.00
C LYS A 24 1.66 24.04 -10.26
N ILE A 25 2.36 22.91 -10.41
CA ILE A 25 3.68 22.67 -9.82
C ILE A 25 4.71 22.31 -10.91
N SER A 26 5.99 22.36 -10.59
CA SER A 26 7.04 21.96 -11.53
C SER A 26 7.07 20.44 -11.74
N ILE A 27 7.61 20.01 -12.88
CA ILE A 27 7.80 18.59 -13.19
C ILE A 27 8.63 17.90 -12.10
N SER A 28 9.73 18.52 -11.67
CA SER A 28 10.59 17.96 -10.62
C SER A 28 9.88 17.82 -9.28
N GLN A 29 9.05 18.79 -8.91
CA GLN A 29 8.23 18.72 -7.70
C GLN A 29 7.17 17.62 -7.80
N TRP A 30 6.49 17.51 -8.94
CA TRP A 30 5.48 16.48 -9.17
C TRP A 30 6.08 15.07 -9.09
N VAL A 31 7.22 14.84 -9.77
CA VAL A 31 7.95 13.56 -9.73
C VAL A 31 8.41 13.24 -8.31
N ARG A 32 8.96 14.23 -7.57
CA ARG A 32 9.35 14.06 -6.17
C ARG A 32 8.17 13.61 -5.30
N ILE A 33 7.03 14.28 -5.41
CA ILE A 33 5.81 13.93 -4.65
C ILE A 33 5.37 12.51 -4.97
N LYS A 34 5.34 12.13 -6.26
CA LYS A 34 4.93 10.79 -6.66
C LYS A 34 5.87 9.70 -6.15
N ILE A 35 7.18 9.90 -6.27
CA ILE A 35 8.16 8.96 -5.70
C ILE A 35 7.95 8.83 -4.20
N GLN A 36 7.83 9.94 -3.47
CA GLN A 36 7.61 9.94 -2.03
C GLN A 36 6.32 9.20 -1.66
N SER A 37 5.20 9.50 -2.32
CA SER A 37 3.94 8.80 -2.08
C SER A 37 3.96 7.30 -2.43
N SER A 38 4.83 6.87 -3.36
CA SER A 38 5.01 5.44 -3.67
C SER A 38 5.87 4.70 -2.65
N LEU A 39 6.79 5.43 -2.00
CA LEU A 39 7.66 4.93 -0.95
C LEU A 39 6.98 4.96 0.43
N ASP A 40 6.03 5.87 0.60
CA ASP A 40 5.09 5.93 1.70
C ASP A 40 4.11 4.74 1.61
N LYS A 41 4.63 3.51 1.79
CA LYS A 41 3.85 2.35 2.22
C LYS A 41 3.44 2.59 3.67
N ASN A 42 2.59 3.58 3.87
CA ASN A 42 2.14 3.98 5.19
C ASN A 42 1.03 3.03 5.61
N TRP A 43 1.44 1.91 6.21
CA TRP A 43 0.60 1.28 7.20
C TRP A 43 0.18 2.36 8.23
N PRO A 44 -1.05 2.30 8.76
CA PRO A 44 -1.48 3.22 9.81
C PRO A 44 -0.42 3.31 10.90
N GLU A 45 -0.32 4.49 11.52
CA GLU A 45 0.49 4.65 12.72
C GLU A 45 0.14 3.53 13.71
N ASP A 46 1.16 2.95 14.34
CA ASP A 46 1.02 1.79 15.25
C ASP A 46 0.50 0.48 14.64
N TYR A 47 0.35 0.34 13.32
CA TYR A 47 -0.11 -0.92 12.70
C TYR A 47 0.72 -2.13 13.14
N PHE A 48 2.05 -1.99 13.17
CA PHE A 48 2.94 -3.07 13.62
C PHE A 48 2.88 -3.29 15.14
N ASN A 49 2.43 -2.31 15.92
CA ASN A 49 2.24 -2.42 17.37
C ASN A 49 0.97 -3.23 17.71
N LEU A 50 0.05 -3.42 16.77
CA LEU A 50 -1.14 -4.27 16.97
C LEU A 50 -0.78 -5.74 17.16
N PHE A 51 0.31 -6.20 16.54
CA PHE A 51 0.74 -7.60 16.67
C PHE A 51 1.12 -7.91 18.13
N GLY A 52 0.37 -8.82 18.77
CA GLY A 52 0.57 -9.17 20.17
C GLY A 52 0.06 -8.13 21.18
N SER A 53 -0.66 -7.10 20.74
CA SER A 53 -1.29 -6.11 21.62
C SER A 53 -2.41 -6.70 22.48
N ILE A 54 -3.13 -7.70 21.95
CA ILE A 54 -4.19 -8.40 22.66
C ILE A 54 -3.58 -9.48 23.56
N LYS A 55 -3.63 -9.24 24.87
CA LYS A 55 -3.17 -10.19 25.92
C LYS A 55 -4.31 -10.78 26.73
N ASP A 56 -5.55 -10.51 26.33
CA ASP A 56 -6.74 -10.99 27.02
C ASP A 56 -6.88 -12.51 26.86
N LYS A 57 -7.28 -13.18 27.95
CA LYS A 57 -7.59 -14.61 27.97
C LYS A 57 -8.79 -14.96 27.08
N SER A 58 -9.63 -13.97 26.73
CA SER A 58 -10.71 -14.15 25.76
C SER A 58 -10.21 -14.40 24.33
N PHE A 59 -8.99 -13.94 24.01
CA PHE A 59 -8.40 -14.03 22.68
C PHE A 59 -7.47 -15.24 22.54
N SER A 60 -7.99 -16.41 22.90
CA SER A 60 -7.32 -17.70 22.71
C SER A 60 -7.83 -18.39 21.45
N GLU A 61 -6.99 -19.25 20.86
CA GLU A 61 -7.41 -20.13 19.78
C GLU A 61 -8.65 -20.93 20.22
N PRO A 62 -9.75 -20.91 19.45
CA PRO A 62 -10.92 -21.71 19.76
C PRO A 62 -10.59 -23.19 19.58
N LYS A 63 -11.29 -24.06 20.31
CA LYS A 63 -11.15 -25.50 20.11
C LYS A 63 -11.49 -25.85 18.66
N LYS A 64 -10.71 -26.77 18.08
CA LYS A 64 -10.99 -27.32 16.75
C LYS A 64 -12.44 -27.82 16.70
N LEU A 65 -13.23 -27.22 15.81
CA LEU A 65 -14.63 -27.58 15.62
C LEU A 65 -14.73 -28.86 14.78
N ASN A 66 -15.79 -29.62 15.00
CA ASN A 66 -16.16 -30.73 14.14
C ASN A 66 -16.91 -30.19 12.92
N PHE A 67 -16.38 -30.43 11.74
CA PHE A 67 -16.95 -29.99 10.46
C PHE A 67 -18.12 -30.87 10.00
N THR A 68 -18.78 -31.60 10.90
CA THR A 68 -19.87 -32.55 10.57
C THR A 68 -21.16 -31.85 10.15
N THR A 69 -21.32 -30.58 10.50
CA THR A 69 -22.45 -29.73 10.12
C THR A 69 -22.18 -28.87 8.89
N ASP A 70 -20.95 -28.88 8.38
CA ASP A 70 -20.57 -28.07 7.24
C ASP A 70 -21.10 -28.69 5.94
N ALA A 71 -21.46 -27.82 4.99
CA ALA A 71 -21.78 -28.26 3.64
C ALA A 71 -20.54 -28.86 2.98
N LYS A 72 -20.75 -29.91 2.16
CA LYS A 72 -19.67 -30.46 1.34
C LYS A 72 -19.12 -29.38 0.41
N ARG A 73 -17.80 -29.29 0.32
CA ARG A 73 -17.12 -28.42 -0.65
C ARG A 73 -17.48 -28.88 -2.06
N GLU A 74 -17.73 -27.94 -2.97
CA GLU A 74 -17.95 -28.24 -4.38
C GLU A 74 -16.71 -28.90 -4.99
N GLU A 75 -16.93 -29.90 -5.86
CA GLU A 75 -15.86 -30.52 -6.62
C GLU A 75 -15.47 -29.63 -7.80
N LEU A 76 -14.17 -29.54 -8.08
CA LEU A 76 -13.59 -28.74 -9.16
C LEU A 76 -13.78 -29.39 -10.53
#